data_AF-A0A960WPB7-F1
#
_entry.id   AF-A0A960WPB7-F1
#
_cell.length_a   1.000
_cell.length_b   1.000
_cell.length_c   1.000
_cell.angle_alpha   90.00
_cell.angle_beta   90.00
_cell.angle_gamma   90.00
#
_symmetry.space_group_name_H-M   'P 1'
#
loop_
_entity.id
_entity.type
_entity.pdbx_description
1 polymer ?
#
loop_
_entity_poly.entity_id
_entity_poly.type
_entity_poly.pdbx_seq_one_letter_code
_entity_poly.pdbx_strand_id
1 'polypeptide(L)'
;MCFRLCFQLLPAVSWIFVAGMGLCGTLRGAEPEAFEAFLKTHCVSCHGPDKEKGDLRIDELSRDFALGIDGHLWAEVLEQINAGDMPPEDEPQPTQDEITAFVAKLDGKIKEGRAARMAARPPVSHYRLSRKEYQNTVYDLLGVRYDPAKPGELNEDTLWHGFERIGSELSLSPSHVDRYYRAAEIVLDRAFPATAAGETRKVRQTAADLRYGGGKDQQAALDRFGIKRPLRYLMFPGTVQSALTSSTLGRTGPEHSGLYKLRLQASGVRPPGGQPAHLSIGTRT
;
A
#
# COMPACT_ATOMS: atom_id res chain seq x y z
N MET A 1 -5.52 23.37 -61.09
CA MET A 1 -4.60 24.22 -61.89
C MET A 1 -3.63 24.90 -60.93
N CYS A 2 -2.34 24.87 -61.30
CA CYS A 2 -1.16 25.51 -60.68
C CYS A 2 -0.69 25.02 -59.29
N PHE A 3 0.17 23.99 -59.37
CA PHE A 3 1.29 23.71 -58.48
C PHE A 3 2.25 24.90 -58.40
N ARG A 4 2.85 25.14 -57.23
CA ARG A 4 4.08 25.95 -57.12
C ARG A 4 5.04 25.25 -56.17
N LEU A 5 5.91 24.40 -56.74
CA LEU A 5 7.09 23.85 -56.06
C LEU A 5 8.08 24.99 -55.80
N CYS A 6 8.52 25.11 -54.56
CA CYS A 6 9.64 25.96 -54.16
C CYS A 6 10.87 25.05 -54.00
N PHE A 7 11.83 25.16 -54.92
CA PHE A 7 13.11 24.46 -54.89
C PHE A 7 14.12 25.42 -54.24
N GLN A 8 14.60 25.11 -53.03
CA GLN A 8 15.73 25.81 -52.42
C GLN A 8 16.94 24.88 -52.38
N LEU A 9 18.01 25.37 -53.00
CA LEU A 9 19.33 24.76 -53.14
C LEU A 9 20.05 24.68 -51.78
N LEU A 10 20.59 23.52 -51.44
CA LEU A 10 21.55 23.31 -50.35
C LEU A 10 22.97 23.16 -50.94
N PRO A 11 23.99 23.89 -50.44
CA PRO A 11 25.37 23.69 -50.89
C PRO A 11 26.03 22.50 -50.17
N ALA A 12 26.85 21.78 -50.93
CA ALA A 12 27.65 20.64 -50.51
C ALA A 12 28.75 21.04 -49.51
N VAL A 13 28.88 20.30 -48.41
CA VAL A 13 30.00 20.40 -47.47
C VAL A 13 30.78 19.08 -47.54
N SER A 14 31.96 19.15 -48.14
CA SER A 14 32.97 18.09 -48.16
C SER A 14 33.50 17.83 -46.76
N TRP A 15 33.43 16.58 -46.30
CA TRP A 15 34.12 16.12 -45.10
C TRP A 15 35.47 15.52 -45.47
N ILE A 16 36.54 16.16 -45.00
CA ILE A 16 37.92 15.71 -45.11
C ILE A 16 38.14 14.56 -44.12
N PHE A 17 38.54 13.40 -44.63
CA PHE A 17 39.08 12.28 -43.87
C PHE A 17 40.43 12.66 -43.27
N VAL A 18 40.56 12.63 -41.94
CA VAL A 18 41.86 12.61 -41.25
C VAL A 18 42.01 11.26 -40.56
N ALA A 19 42.88 10.43 -41.11
CA ALA A 19 43.37 9.22 -40.50
C ALA A 19 44.40 9.57 -39.41
N GLY A 20 44.16 9.13 -38.17
CA GLY A 20 45.09 9.23 -37.06
C GLY A 20 45.25 7.87 -36.39
N MET A 21 46.34 7.17 -36.71
CA MET A 21 46.82 5.98 -36.01
C MET A 21 47.20 6.35 -34.56
N GLY A 22 46.69 5.57 -33.61
CA GLY A 22 47.05 5.63 -32.20
C GLY A 22 46.75 4.30 -31.52
N LEU A 23 47.53 3.28 -31.85
CA LEU A 23 47.54 2.01 -31.12
C LEU A 23 48.16 2.26 -29.74
N CYS A 24 47.33 2.32 -28.70
CA CYS A 24 47.76 2.10 -27.32
C CYS A 24 46.90 0.95 -26.76
N GLY A 25 47.28 -0.27 -27.12
CA GLY A 25 46.68 -1.47 -26.57
C GLY A 25 47.21 -1.71 -25.16
N THR A 26 46.47 -1.29 -24.14
CA THR A 26 46.59 -1.91 -22.82
C THR A 26 45.90 -3.26 -22.88
N LEU A 27 46.67 -4.32 -23.14
CA LEU A 27 46.20 -5.70 -22.99
C LEU A 27 45.96 -5.98 -21.50
N ARG A 28 44.75 -5.71 -20.99
CA ARG A 28 44.23 -6.37 -19.79
C ARG A 28 43.65 -7.71 -20.23
N GLY A 29 44.50 -8.72 -20.32
CA GLY A 29 44.17 -10.02 -20.90
C GLY A 29 44.50 -11.22 -20.00
N ALA A 30 44.58 -11.04 -18.68
CA ALA A 30 44.88 -12.11 -17.74
C ALA A 30 43.85 -12.21 -16.60
N GLU A 31 42.58 -11.90 -16.88
CA GLU A 31 41.55 -11.78 -15.83
C GLU A 31 40.51 -12.91 -15.77
N PRO A 32 39.99 -13.53 -16.84
CA PRO A 32 38.98 -14.60 -16.68
C PRO A 32 39.51 -15.83 -15.93
N GLU A 33 40.77 -16.19 -16.16
CA GLU A 33 41.36 -17.46 -15.71
C GLU A 33 41.50 -17.56 -14.19
N ALA A 34 41.90 -16.49 -13.51
CA ALA A 34 42.11 -16.54 -12.05
C ALA A 34 40.81 -16.73 -11.25
N PHE A 35 39.68 -16.23 -11.77
CA PHE A 35 38.38 -16.40 -11.11
C PHE A 35 37.89 -17.85 -11.22
N GLU A 36 37.96 -18.42 -12.43
CA GLU A 36 37.58 -19.82 -12.66
C GLU A 36 38.57 -20.80 -12.00
N ALA A 37 39.86 -20.46 -11.94
CA ALA A 37 40.86 -21.26 -11.23
C ALA A 37 40.54 -21.34 -9.73
N PHE A 38 40.22 -20.20 -9.10
CA PHE A 38 39.83 -20.18 -7.68
C PHE A 38 38.61 -21.07 -7.42
N LEU A 39 37.57 -20.94 -8.25
CA LEU A 39 36.36 -21.77 -8.13
C LEU A 39 36.66 -23.26 -8.28
N LYS A 40 37.48 -23.64 -9.28
CA LYS A 40 37.84 -25.05 -9.49
C LYS A 40 38.65 -25.63 -8.34
N THR A 41 39.57 -24.85 -7.78
CA THR A 41 40.47 -25.33 -6.71
C THR A 41 39.77 -25.37 -5.35
N HIS A 42 38.97 -24.36 -5.01
CA HIS A 42 38.45 -24.18 -3.64
C HIS A 42 36.94 -24.40 -3.50
N CYS A 43 36.17 -24.44 -4.60
CA CYS A 43 34.71 -24.51 -4.54
C CYS A 43 34.15 -25.81 -5.13
N VAL A 44 34.57 -26.16 -6.35
CA VAL A 44 33.97 -27.26 -7.13
C VAL A 44 34.23 -28.65 -6.53
N SER A 45 35.29 -28.82 -5.72
CA SER A 45 35.56 -30.10 -5.04
C SER A 45 34.45 -30.52 -4.07
N CYS A 46 33.73 -29.56 -3.48
CA CYS A 46 32.64 -29.78 -2.53
C CYS A 46 31.26 -29.36 -3.06
N HIS A 47 31.22 -28.47 -4.05
CA HIS A 47 30.02 -27.90 -4.66
C HIS A 47 30.00 -28.12 -6.18
N GLY A 48 30.27 -29.35 -6.60
CA GLY A 48 30.43 -29.78 -7.99
C GLY A 48 29.69 -31.07 -8.31
N PRO A 49 29.91 -31.69 -9.48
CA PRO A 49 29.15 -32.87 -9.91
C PRO A 49 29.37 -34.10 -9.02
N ASP A 50 30.55 -34.21 -8.39
CA ASP A 50 30.89 -35.37 -7.54
C ASP A 50 30.38 -35.22 -6.11
N LYS A 51 30.25 -33.98 -5.62
CA LYS A 51 29.81 -33.65 -4.25
C LYS A 51 29.00 -32.36 -4.28
N GLU A 52 27.82 -32.40 -3.68
CA GLU A 52 26.90 -31.26 -3.58
C GLU A 52 26.64 -30.96 -2.10
N LYS A 53 27.63 -30.39 -1.42
CA LYS A 53 27.46 -29.97 -0.03
C LYS A 53 26.50 -28.77 0.02
N GLY A 54 25.55 -28.79 0.95
CA GLY A 54 24.61 -27.67 1.16
C GLY A 54 23.68 -27.40 -0.02
N ASP A 55 23.38 -28.42 -0.84
CA ASP A 55 22.47 -28.32 -1.99
C ASP A 55 22.86 -27.21 -2.99
N LEU A 56 24.17 -26.97 -3.15
CA LEU A 56 24.73 -25.91 -4.00
C LEU A 56 25.71 -26.49 -5.04
N ARG A 57 25.44 -26.21 -6.31
CA ARG A 57 26.26 -26.59 -7.48
C ARG A 57 26.89 -25.36 -8.14
N ILE A 58 28.11 -25.02 -7.73
CA ILE A 58 28.83 -23.83 -8.20
C ILE A 58 29.19 -23.91 -9.70
N ASP A 59 29.31 -25.11 -10.24
CA ASP A 59 29.57 -25.38 -11.66
C ASP A 59 28.36 -25.11 -12.56
N GLU A 60 27.14 -25.17 -12.03
CA GLU A 60 25.90 -24.92 -12.78
C GLU A 60 25.45 -23.45 -12.72
N LEU A 61 26.00 -22.67 -11.78
CA LEU A 61 25.67 -21.25 -11.64
C LEU A 61 26.13 -20.43 -12.84
N SER A 62 25.26 -19.55 -13.33
CA SER A 62 25.59 -18.68 -14.45
C SER A 62 26.77 -17.74 -14.14
N ARG A 63 27.70 -17.63 -15.09
CA ARG A 63 28.77 -16.61 -15.11
C ARG A 63 28.32 -15.27 -15.69
N ASP A 64 27.11 -15.23 -16.26
CA ASP A 64 26.47 -14.00 -16.68
C ASP A 64 25.70 -13.40 -15.49
N PHE A 65 26.34 -12.46 -14.81
CA PHE A 65 25.75 -11.78 -13.65
C PHE A 65 24.65 -10.78 -14.03
N ALA A 66 24.46 -10.46 -15.31
CA ALA A 66 23.40 -9.57 -15.76
C ALA A 66 22.10 -10.35 -16.06
N LEU A 67 22.21 -11.48 -16.77
CA LEU A 67 21.06 -12.29 -17.20
C LEU A 67 20.80 -13.52 -16.32
N GLY A 68 21.80 -14.00 -15.58
CA GLY A 68 21.67 -15.14 -14.69
C GLY A 68 20.67 -14.89 -13.56
N ILE A 69 19.86 -15.90 -13.25
CA ILE A 69 18.88 -15.89 -12.16
C ILE A 69 19.53 -16.19 -10.79
N ASP A 70 20.78 -16.66 -10.81
CA ASP A 70 21.53 -17.17 -9.65
C ASP A 70 22.23 -16.08 -8.83
N GLY A 71 21.90 -14.80 -9.07
CA GLY A 71 22.59 -13.69 -8.41
C GLY A 71 22.50 -13.69 -6.87
N HIS A 72 21.46 -14.32 -6.32
CA HIS A 72 21.29 -14.51 -4.88
C HIS A 72 22.26 -15.56 -4.32
N LEU A 73 22.46 -16.68 -5.03
CA LEU A 73 23.42 -17.73 -4.67
C LEU A 73 24.85 -17.19 -4.72
N TRP A 74 25.18 -16.33 -5.68
CA TRP A 74 26.47 -15.64 -5.72
C TRP A 74 26.70 -14.70 -4.54
N ALA A 75 25.65 -14.06 -4.04
CA ALA A 75 25.75 -13.21 -2.85
C ALA A 75 25.98 -14.05 -1.58
N GLU A 76 25.36 -15.23 -1.50
CA GLU A 76 25.59 -16.18 -0.41
C GLU A 76 27.02 -16.75 -0.43
N VAL A 77 27.55 -17.11 -1.61
CA VAL A 77 28.97 -17.50 -1.75
C VAL A 77 29.91 -16.41 -1.25
N LEU A 78 29.64 -15.15 -1.61
CA LEU A 78 30.41 -14.01 -1.15
C LEU A 78 30.34 -13.85 0.38
N GLU A 79 29.16 -14.06 0.99
CA GLU A 79 28.95 -13.97 2.43
C GLU A 79 29.71 -15.08 3.18
N GLN A 80 29.61 -16.33 2.72
CA GLN A 80 30.28 -17.49 3.32
C GLN A 80 31.81 -17.35 3.31
N ILE A 81 32.38 -16.83 2.21
CA ILE A 81 33.82 -16.58 2.13
C ILE A 81 34.23 -15.43 3.06
N ASN A 82 33.43 -14.37 3.14
CA ASN A 82 33.70 -13.25 4.05
C ASN A 82 33.56 -13.63 5.54
N ALA A 83 32.68 -14.59 5.86
CA ALA A 83 32.54 -15.14 7.20
C ALA A 83 33.74 -16.03 7.60
N GLY A 84 34.52 -16.50 6.62
CA GLY A 84 35.60 -17.47 6.83
C GLY A 84 35.11 -18.90 7.02
N ASP A 85 33.82 -19.16 6.73
CA ASP A 85 33.21 -20.49 6.86
C ASP A 85 33.56 -21.39 5.66
N MET A 86 33.97 -20.79 4.54
CA MET A 86 34.34 -21.49 3.31
C MET A 86 35.74 -21.06 2.81
N PRO A 87 36.61 -22.03 2.45
CA PRO A 87 36.44 -23.49 2.55
C PRO A 87 36.42 -24.01 4.01
N PRO A 88 35.89 -25.23 4.27
CA PRO A 88 35.90 -25.80 5.62
C PRO A 88 37.33 -26.16 6.10
N GLU A 89 37.53 -26.28 7.41
CA GLU A 89 38.84 -26.47 8.03
C GLU A 89 39.61 -27.73 7.55
N ASP A 90 38.90 -28.74 7.03
CA ASP A 90 39.45 -29.99 6.50
C ASP A 90 39.96 -29.89 5.05
N GLU A 91 39.74 -28.76 4.38
CA GLU A 91 40.13 -28.52 2.99
C GLU A 91 41.26 -27.47 2.87
N PRO A 92 42.02 -27.46 1.75
CA PRO A 92 43.08 -26.49 1.51
C PRO A 92 42.57 -25.03 1.53
N GLN A 93 43.03 -24.29 2.53
CA GLN A 93 42.68 -22.89 2.72
C GLN A 93 43.42 -21.97 1.73
N PRO A 94 42.72 -21.12 0.98
CA PRO A 94 43.35 -20.09 0.16
C PRO A 94 44.07 -19.06 1.03
N THR A 95 45.08 -18.42 0.46
CA THR A 95 45.77 -17.32 1.13
C THR A 95 44.85 -16.10 1.26
N GLN A 96 45.14 -15.23 2.24
CA GLN A 96 44.35 -14.01 2.44
C GLN A 96 44.31 -13.12 1.19
N ASP A 97 45.40 -13.08 0.42
CA ASP A 97 45.49 -12.30 -0.82
C ASP A 97 44.59 -12.89 -1.92
N GLU A 98 44.52 -14.22 -2.03
CA GLU A 98 43.63 -14.91 -2.97
C GLU A 98 42.15 -14.69 -2.62
N ILE A 99 41.79 -14.79 -1.34
CA ILE A 99 40.43 -14.48 -0.85
C ILE A 99 40.07 -13.05 -1.19
N THR A 100 40.94 -12.10 -0.85
CA THR A 100 40.70 -10.67 -1.07
C THR A 100 40.51 -10.35 -2.55
N ALA A 101 41.36 -10.92 -3.42
CA ALA A 101 41.26 -10.75 -4.86
C ALA A 101 39.96 -11.37 -5.43
N PHE A 102 39.59 -12.56 -4.96
CA PHE A 102 38.38 -13.24 -5.41
C PHE A 102 37.10 -12.50 -4.96
N VAL A 103 37.01 -12.14 -3.68
CA VAL A 103 35.88 -11.41 -3.08
C VAL A 103 35.68 -10.08 -3.79
N ALA A 104 36.74 -9.28 -3.97
CA ALA A 104 36.65 -7.98 -4.65
C ALA A 104 36.10 -8.13 -6.08
N LYS A 105 36.50 -9.21 -6.76
CA LYS A 105 36.07 -9.48 -8.12
C LYS A 105 34.64 -10.00 -8.21
N LEU A 106 34.25 -10.90 -7.32
CA LEU A 106 32.88 -11.43 -7.24
C LEU A 106 31.91 -10.29 -6.90
N ASP A 107 32.22 -9.46 -5.91
CA ASP A 107 31.45 -8.27 -5.56
C ASP A 107 31.33 -7.30 -6.75
N GLY A 108 32.43 -7.05 -7.47
CA GLY A 108 32.43 -6.26 -8.70
C GLY A 108 31.45 -6.80 -9.75
N LYS A 109 31.53 -8.11 -10.05
CA LYS A 109 30.63 -8.78 -11.00
C LYS A 109 29.16 -8.72 -10.58
N ILE A 110 28.87 -8.93 -9.29
CA ILE A 110 27.50 -8.83 -8.75
C ILE A 110 26.97 -7.39 -8.89
N LYS A 111 27.80 -6.38 -8.57
CA LYS A 111 27.45 -4.95 -8.70
C LYS A 111 27.19 -4.56 -10.15
N GLU A 112 28.07 -4.95 -11.08
CA GLU A 112 27.91 -4.71 -12.52
C GLU A 112 26.64 -5.37 -13.05
N GLY A 113 26.40 -6.64 -12.71
CA GLY A 113 25.19 -7.36 -13.08
C GLY A 113 23.92 -6.71 -12.54
N ARG A 114 23.94 -6.23 -11.29
CA ARG A 114 22.84 -5.47 -10.70
C ARG A 114 22.61 -4.15 -11.43
N ALA A 115 23.67 -3.41 -11.74
CA ALA A 115 23.58 -2.14 -12.47
C ALA A 115 23.01 -2.36 -13.88
N ALA A 116 23.46 -3.39 -14.60
CA ALA A 116 22.94 -3.76 -15.91
C ALA A 116 21.44 -4.12 -15.84
N ARG A 117 21.02 -4.94 -14.87
CA ARG A 117 19.60 -5.23 -14.65
C ARG A 117 18.78 -3.97 -14.35
N MET A 118 19.31 -3.07 -13.52
CA MET A 118 18.62 -1.81 -13.20
C MET A 118 18.52 -0.89 -14.42
N ALA A 119 19.55 -0.82 -15.25
CA ALA A 119 19.55 -0.03 -16.48
C ALA A 119 18.61 -0.61 -17.55
N ALA A 120 18.43 -1.93 -17.59
CA ALA A 120 17.51 -2.61 -18.49
C ALA A 120 16.04 -2.55 -18.03
N ARG A 121 15.78 -2.17 -16.76
CA ARG A 121 14.40 -2.03 -16.28
C ARG A 121 13.71 -0.87 -17.03
N PRO A 122 12.45 -1.06 -17.45
CA PRO A 122 11.63 0.06 -17.90
C PRO A 122 11.59 1.16 -16.82
N PRO A 123 11.41 2.43 -17.21
CA PRO A 123 11.18 3.50 -16.25
C PRO A 123 10.09 3.12 -15.25
N VAL A 124 10.36 3.28 -13.96
CA VAL A 124 9.33 3.10 -12.93
C VAL A 124 8.28 4.17 -13.15
N SER A 125 7.05 3.79 -13.51
CA SER A 125 5.94 4.72 -13.56
C SER A 125 5.56 5.11 -12.13
N HIS A 126 5.81 6.36 -11.77
CA HIS A 126 5.19 6.93 -10.57
C HIS A 126 3.69 7.05 -10.86
N TYR A 127 2.88 6.31 -10.10
CA TYR A 127 1.43 6.32 -10.25
C TYR A 127 0.75 7.05 -9.10
N ARG A 128 -0.32 7.76 -9.43
CA ARG A 128 -1.22 8.32 -8.41
C ARG A 128 -2.10 7.22 -7.81
N LEU A 129 -2.69 7.47 -6.64
CA LEU A 129 -3.74 6.61 -6.11
C LEU A 129 -4.99 6.67 -7.02
N SER A 130 -5.61 5.52 -7.26
CA SER A 130 -6.97 5.48 -7.82
C SER A 130 -7.96 6.21 -6.90
N ARG A 131 -9.12 6.60 -7.44
CA ARG A 131 -10.24 7.17 -6.68
C ARG A 131 -10.57 6.30 -5.47
N LYS A 132 -10.65 4.97 -5.66
CA LYS A 132 -10.99 4.03 -4.60
C LYS A 132 -9.91 3.94 -3.53
N GLU A 133 -8.64 3.87 -3.93
CA GLU A 133 -7.52 3.90 -2.98
C GLU A 133 -7.47 5.21 -2.21
N TYR A 134 -7.69 6.35 -2.88
CA TYR A 134 -7.74 7.66 -2.22
C TYR A 134 -8.88 7.72 -1.19
N GLN A 135 -10.08 7.29 -1.55
CA GLN A 135 -11.22 7.23 -0.64
C GLN A 135 -10.93 6.39 0.61
N ASN A 136 -10.39 5.19 0.42
CA ASN A 136 -10.07 4.30 1.54
C ASN A 136 -8.95 4.87 2.42
N THR A 137 -7.90 5.40 1.80
CA THR A 137 -6.76 6.00 2.52
C THR A 137 -7.21 7.19 3.38
N VAL A 138 -8.05 8.07 2.82
CA VAL A 138 -8.63 9.19 3.57
C VAL A 138 -9.47 8.71 4.76
N TYR A 139 -10.27 7.67 4.55
CA TYR A 139 -11.09 7.10 5.63
C TYR A 139 -10.22 6.45 6.71
N ASP A 140 -9.19 5.70 6.34
CA ASP A 140 -8.34 4.97 7.28
C ASP A 140 -7.48 5.94 8.11
N LEU A 141 -6.97 7.01 7.49
CA LEU A 141 -6.11 7.99 8.19
C LEU A 141 -6.90 9.00 9.01
N LEU A 142 -8.04 9.49 8.49
CA LEU A 142 -8.75 10.63 9.08
C LEU A 142 -10.17 10.30 9.54
N GLY A 143 -10.69 9.11 9.23
CA GLY A 143 -12.08 8.73 9.53
C GLY A 143 -13.12 9.47 8.68
N VAL A 144 -12.71 10.21 7.66
CA VAL A 144 -13.61 11.02 6.83
C VAL A 144 -14.10 10.21 5.64
N ARG A 145 -15.43 10.18 5.46
CA ARG A 145 -16.03 9.62 4.23
C ARG A 145 -16.06 10.68 3.14
N TYR A 146 -15.19 10.52 2.17
CA TYR A 146 -15.13 11.34 0.97
C TYR A 146 -15.52 10.50 -0.25
N ASP A 147 -16.28 11.08 -1.18
CA ASP A 147 -16.74 10.40 -2.39
C ASP A 147 -16.07 11.04 -3.60
N PRO A 148 -14.93 10.49 -4.07
CA PRO A 148 -14.16 11.05 -5.17
C PRO A 148 -14.85 10.88 -6.54
N ALA A 149 -15.89 10.05 -6.64
CA ALA A 149 -16.62 9.81 -7.89
C ALA A 149 -17.71 10.87 -8.15
N LYS A 150 -17.98 11.75 -7.18
CA LYS A 150 -18.97 12.82 -7.37
C LYS A 150 -18.56 13.74 -8.53
N PRO A 151 -19.54 14.24 -9.31
CA PRO A 151 -19.28 15.18 -10.38
C PRO A 151 -18.46 16.37 -9.90
N GLY A 152 -17.31 16.61 -10.54
CA GLY A 152 -16.43 17.73 -10.22
C GLY A 152 -15.35 17.46 -9.18
N GLU A 153 -15.35 16.30 -8.51
CA GLU A 153 -14.32 15.93 -7.53
C GLU A 153 -13.04 15.42 -8.22
N LEU A 154 -12.68 14.13 -8.11
CA LEU A 154 -11.49 13.61 -8.80
C LEU A 154 -11.81 13.28 -10.26
N ASN A 155 -10.79 13.26 -11.12
CA ASN A 155 -10.93 12.74 -12.49
C ASN A 155 -11.12 11.21 -12.47
N GLU A 156 -11.70 10.67 -13.54
CA GLU A 156 -11.92 9.23 -13.67
C GLU A 156 -10.60 8.49 -13.89
N ASP A 157 -10.51 7.30 -13.30
CA ASP A 157 -9.37 6.42 -13.48
C ASP A 157 -9.51 5.69 -14.81
N THR A 158 -8.42 5.54 -15.54
CA THR A 158 -8.42 4.78 -16.79
C THR A 158 -8.74 3.32 -16.49
N LEU A 159 -9.77 2.78 -17.14
CA LEU A 159 -10.12 1.37 -17.11
C LEU A 159 -9.40 0.65 -18.25
N TRP A 160 -8.56 -0.33 -17.91
CA TRP A 160 -7.89 -1.16 -18.90
C TRP A 160 -8.21 -2.63 -18.67
N HIS A 161 -8.92 -3.25 -19.62
CA HIS A 161 -9.47 -4.60 -19.52
C HIS A 161 -10.23 -4.89 -18.22
N GLY A 162 -10.93 -3.88 -17.67
CA GLY A 162 -11.68 -3.99 -16.42
C GLY A 162 -10.84 -3.82 -15.15
N PHE A 163 -9.56 -3.49 -15.27
CA PHE A 163 -8.68 -3.14 -14.15
C PHE A 163 -8.45 -1.64 -14.07
N GLU A 164 -8.48 -1.10 -12.85
CA GLU A 164 -8.30 0.34 -12.57
C GLU A 164 -6.93 0.64 -11.94
N ARG A 165 -6.23 -0.38 -11.42
CA ARG A 165 -4.96 -0.24 -10.67
C ARG A 165 -3.75 -0.61 -11.53
N ILE A 166 -3.58 0.10 -12.65
CA ILE A 166 -2.45 -0.10 -13.56
C ILE A 166 -1.56 1.13 -13.49
N GLY A 167 -0.34 0.94 -12.95
CA GLY A 167 0.56 2.06 -12.65
C GLY A 167 0.98 2.87 -13.89
N SER A 168 1.07 2.26 -15.08
CA SER A 168 1.35 2.98 -16.32
C SER A 168 0.20 3.88 -16.79
N GLU A 169 -1.04 3.56 -16.40
CA GLU A 169 -2.24 4.30 -16.80
C GLU A 169 -2.63 5.39 -15.79
N LEU A 170 -2.21 5.24 -14.54
CA LEU A 170 -2.46 6.18 -13.44
C LEU A 170 -1.46 7.35 -13.44
N SER A 171 -1.39 8.05 -14.58
CA SER A 171 -0.58 9.25 -14.73
C SER A 171 -1.16 10.44 -13.95
N LEU A 172 -0.27 11.31 -13.47
CA LEU A 172 -0.63 12.53 -12.76
C LEU A 172 -0.58 13.72 -13.74
N SER A 173 -1.74 14.28 -14.06
CA SER A 173 -1.86 15.50 -14.86
C SER A 173 -2.08 16.74 -13.97
N PRO A 174 -1.85 17.97 -14.47
CA PRO A 174 -2.11 19.19 -13.70
C PRO A 174 -3.54 19.29 -13.15
N SER A 175 -4.54 18.79 -13.89
CA SER A 175 -5.94 18.78 -13.42
C SER A 175 -6.17 17.81 -12.27
N HIS A 176 -5.44 16.69 -12.20
CA HIS A 176 -5.49 15.80 -11.04
C HIS A 176 -4.94 16.49 -9.80
N VAL A 177 -3.83 17.21 -9.93
CA VAL A 177 -3.21 17.93 -8.81
C VAL A 177 -4.15 18.98 -8.23
N ASP A 178 -4.76 19.81 -9.08
CA ASP A 178 -5.76 20.81 -8.64
C ASP A 178 -6.92 20.16 -7.87
N ARG A 179 -7.46 19.05 -8.40
CA ARG A 179 -8.56 18.32 -7.77
C ARG A 179 -8.14 17.63 -6.46
N TYR A 180 -6.91 17.15 -6.36
CA TYR A 180 -6.40 16.61 -5.09
C TYR A 180 -6.27 17.69 -4.01
N TYR A 181 -5.84 18.90 -4.36
CA TYR A 181 -5.81 20.01 -3.39
C TYR A 181 -7.21 20.38 -2.89
N ARG A 182 -8.17 20.52 -3.79
CA ARG A 182 -9.58 20.77 -3.41
C ARG A 182 -10.16 19.64 -2.55
N ALA A 183 -9.90 18.39 -2.94
CA ALA A 183 -10.31 17.23 -2.17
C ALA A 183 -9.69 17.25 -0.77
N ALA A 184 -8.40 17.60 -0.66
CA ALA A 184 -7.70 17.70 0.61
C ALA A 184 -8.32 18.79 1.51
N GLU A 185 -8.65 19.97 0.99
CA GLU A 185 -9.35 21.02 1.75
C GLU A 185 -10.69 20.50 2.31
N ILE A 186 -11.53 19.90 1.46
CA ILE A 186 -12.82 19.33 1.87
C ILE A 186 -12.65 18.26 2.94
N VAL A 187 -11.64 17.40 2.79
CA VAL A 187 -11.34 16.32 3.73
C VAL A 187 -10.85 16.87 5.05
N LEU A 188 -9.94 17.84 5.03
CA LEU A 188 -9.36 18.45 6.23
C LEU A 188 -10.39 19.27 7.00
N ASP A 189 -11.25 20.03 6.32
CA ASP A 189 -12.34 20.78 6.96
C ASP A 189 -13.32 19.85 7.69
N ARG A 190 -13.53 18.63 7.16
CA ARG A 190 -14.36 17.61 7.81
C ARG A 190 -13.64 16.90 8.95
N ALA A 191 -12.34 16.65 8.80
CA ALA A 191 -11.54 15.96 9.81
C ALA A 191 -11.25 16.85 11.03
N PHE A 192 -11.01 18.14 10.80
CA PHE A 192 -10.58 19.11 11.80
C PHE A 192 -11.48 20.37 11.77
N PRO A 193 -12.77 20.24 12.13
CA PRO A 193 -13.65 21.40 12.19
C PRO A 193 -13.12 22.41 13.21
N ALA A 194 -13.21 23.71 12.87
CA ALA A 194 -12.74 24.80 13.74
C ALA A 194 -13.46 24.83 15.10
N THR A 195 -14.69 24.30 15.16
CA THR A 195 -15.42 24.06 16.40
C THR A 195 -14.91 22.76 17.03
N ALA A 196 -14.13 22.89 18.10
CA ALA A 196 -13.48 21.79 18.80
C ALA A 196 -14.47 20.64 19.13
N ALA A 197 -13.96 19.41 18.98
CA ALA A 197 -14.53 18.12 19.40
C ALA A 197 -15.90 18.25 20.09
N GLY A 198 -16.94 18.04 19.29
CA GLY A 198 -18.32 18.34 19.65
C GLY A 198 -18.67 17.98 21.09
N GLU A 199 -19.30 18.93 21.78
CA GLU A 199 -19.83 18.73 23.12
C GLU A 199 -20.53 17.37 23.21
N THR A 200 -20.34 16.67 24.32
CA THR A 200 -20.99 15.38 24.54
C THR A 200 -22.50 15.56 24.46
N ARG A 201 -23.11 15.17 23.33
CA ARG A 201 -24.54 15.26 23.14
C ARG A 201 -25.23 14.14 23.91
N LYS A 202 -25.90 14.52 25.01
CA LYS A 202 -26.76 13.60 25.77
C LYS A 202 -28.17 13.62 25.18
N VAL A 203 -28.56 12.51 24.55
CA VAL A 203 -29.94 12.31 24.09
C VAL A 203 -30.64 11.36 25.06
N ARG A 204 -31.78 11.79 25.61
CA ARG A 204 -32.63 10.97 26.46
C ARG A 204 -33.94 10.70 25.72
N GLN A 205 -34.25 9.43 25.51
CA GLN A 205 -35.56 9.01 25.01
C GLN A 205 -36.44 8.58 26.18
N THR A 206 -37.63 9.16 26.24
CA THR A 206 -38.65 8.79 27.20
C THR A 206 -39.54 7.68 26.65
N ALA A 207 -40.38 7.08 27.52
CA ALA A 207 -41.38 6.12 27.08
C ALA A 207 -42.41 6.73 26.11
N ALA A 208 -42.59 8.04 26.10
CA ALA A 208 -43.43 8.74 25.14
C ALA A 208 -42.75 8.80 23.76
N ASP A 209 -41.45 9.08 23.72
CA ASP A 209 -40.69 9.22 22.46
C ASP A 209 -40.54 7.88 21.72
N LEU A 210 -40.57 6.76 22.47
CA LEU A 210 -40.56 5.41 21.91
C LEU A 210 -41.91 4.98 21.29
N ARG A 211 -42.99 5.73 21.54
CA ARG A 211 -44.32 5.42 21.01
C ARG A 211 -44.56 6.12 19.68
N TYR A 212 -45.15 5.39 18.74
CA TYR A 212 -45.67 5.98 17.51
C TYR A 212 -46.75 7.01 17.85
N GLY A 213 -46.60 8.25 17.37
CA GLY A 213 -47.51 9.37 17.69
C GLY A 213 -47.28 10.00 19.07
N GLY A 214 -46.29 9.55 19.84
CA GLY A 214 -45.96 10.06 21.17
C GLY A 214 -46.74 9.39 22.30
N GLY A 215 -46.70 10.00 23.49
CA GLY A 215 -47.28 9.45 24.72
C GLY A 215 -48.39 10.29 25.36
N LYS A 216 -48.95 11.29 24.65
CA LYS A 216 -49.88 12.28 25.24
C LYS A 216 -51.15 11.64 25.78
N ASP A 217 -51.79 10.76 25.00
CA ASP A 217 -53.03 10.11 25.40
C ASP A 217 -52.84 9.16 26.59
N GLN A 218 -51.72 8.45 26.61
CA GLN A 218 -51.40 7.54 27.71
C GLN A 218 -51.03 8.31 28.97
N GLN A 219 -50.34 9.44 28.84
CA GLN A 219 -50.07 10.33 29.97
C GLN A 219 -51.38 10.90 30.53
N ALA A 220 -52.27 11.40 29.67
CA ALA A 220 -53.59 11.88 30.08
C ALA A 220 -54.43 10.79 30.77
N ALA A 221 -54.32 9.53 30.33
CA ALA A 221 -54.95 8.40 31.00
C ALA A 221 -54.37 8.15 32.40
N LEU A 222 -53.04 8.18 32.56
CA LEU A 222 -52.41 8.04 33.89
C LEU A 222 -52.87 9.14 34.85
N ASP A 223 -52.93 10.38 34.36
CA ASP A 223 -53.36 11.54 35.13
C ASP A 223 -54.83 11.40 35.55
N ARG A 224 -55.71 10.94 34.64
CA ARG A 224 -57.13 10.67 34.92
C ARG A 224 -57.34 9.64 36.04
N PHE A 225 -56.49 8.61 36.09
CA PHE A 225 -56.55 7.58 37.13
C PHE A 225 -55.75 7.93 38.40
N GLY A 226 -55.18 9.15 38.50
CA GLY A 226 -54.39 9.58 39.64
C GLY A 226 -53.07 8.81 39.83
N ILE A 227 -52.56 8.17 38.78
CA ILE A 227 -51.38 7.32 38.86
C ILE A 227 -50.12 8.18 38.71
N LYS A 228 -49.40 8.40 39.82
CA LYS A 228 -48.16 9.22 39.86
C LYS A 228 -46.91 8.57 39.25
N ARG A 229 -46.99 7.34 38.76
CA ARG A 229 -45.83 6.61 38.22
C ARG A 229 -45.52 7.13 36.81
N PRO A 230 -44.26 7.21 36.37
CA PRO A 230 -43.92 7.69 35.03
C PRO A 230 -44.50 6.77 33.96
N LEU A 231 -44.82 7.33 32.79
CA LEU A 231 -45.22 6.56 31.62
C LEU A 231 -44.16 5.50 31.31
N ARG A 232 -44.62 4.28 31.04
CA ARG A 232 -43.75 3.14 30.72
C ARG A 232 -44.01 2.65 29.30
N TYR A 233 -42.93 2.20 28.67
CA TYR A 233 -42.96 1.53 27.38
C TYR A 233 -42.82 0.03 27.63
N LEU A 234 -43.77 -0.75 27.14
CA LEU A 234 -43.76 -2.20 27.30
C LEU A 234 -42.88 -2.79 26.20
N MET A 235 -41.85 -3.54 26.58
CA MET A 235 -40.99 -4.28 25.66
C MET A 235 -41.25 -5.77 25.84
N PHE A 236 -41.52 -6.47 24.75
CA PHE A 236 -41.69 -7.92 24.76
C PHE A 236 -40.36 -8.61 24.40
N PRO A 237 -40.10 -9.83 24.92
CA PRO A 237 -38.97 -10.64 24.49
C PRO A 237 -38.93 -10.78 22.97
N GLY A 238 -37.74 -10.62 22.37
CA GLY A 238 -37.55 -10.65 20.92
C GLY A 238 -37.88 -9.34 20.18
N THR A 239 -38.42 -8.33 20.86
CA THR A 239 -38.65 -7.01 20.25
C THR A 239 -37.34 -6.24 20.17
N VAL A 240 -36.93 -5.84 18.96
CA VAL A 240 -35.76 -4.98 18.75
C VAL A 240 -36.21 -3.53 18.70
N GLN A 241 -35.54 -2.68 19.48
CA GLN A 241 -35.74 -1.23 19.45
C GLN A 241 -34.53 -0.57 18.82
N SER A 242 -34.74 0.15 17.73
CA SER A 242 -33.68 0.87 17.03
C SER A 242 -33.28 2.11 17.85
N ALA A 243 -32.03 2.14 18.30
CA ALA A 243 -31.39 3.33 18.83
C ALA A 243 -30.53 4.00 17.74
N LEU A 244 -30.10 5.25 17.96
CA LEU A 244 -29.16 5.97 17.08
C LEU A 244 -29.69 6.20 15.66
N THR A 245 -31.00 6.21 15.48
CA THR A 245 -31.65 6.62 14.23
C THR A 245 -31.52 8.12 14.01
N SER A 246 -31.79 8.59 12.79
CA SER A 246 -31.88 10.03 12.49
C SER A 246 -32.86 10.77 13.42
N SER A 247 -33.99 10.16 13.79
CA SER A 247 -34.89 10.79 14.77
C SER A 247 -34.25 11.07 16.14
N THR A 248 -33.16 10.37 16.48
CA THR A 248 -32.50 10.43 17.80
C THR A 248 -31.18 11.20 17.77
N LEU A 249 -30.45 11.14 16.65
CA LEU A 249 -29.18 11.86 16.45
C LEU A 249 -29.36 13.19 15.68
N GLY A 250 -30.57 13.51 15.21
CA GLY A 250 -30.87 14.67 14.36
C GLY A 250 -31.26 14.26 12.95
N ARG A 251 -32.02 15.10 12.22
CA ARG A 251 -32.65 14.77 10.93
C ARG A 251 -31.75 14.01 9.94
N THR A 252 -30.45 14.27 9.95
CA THR A 252 -29.44 13.66 9.07
C THR A 252 -28.39 12.80 9.79
N GLY A 253 -28.52 12.56 11.09
CA GLY A 253 -27.52 11.90 11.92
C GLY A 253 -26.51 12.88 12.54
N PRO A 254 -25.27 12.43 12.85
CA PRO A 254 -24.22 13.32 13.31
C PRO A 254 -23.93 14.44 12.30
N GLU A 255 -23.67 15.64 12.81
CA GLU A 255 -23.43 16.84 11.97
C GLU A 255 -22.08 16.82 11.27
N HIS A 256 -21.12 16.07 11.81
CA HIS A 256 -19.77 15.96 11.28
C HIS A 256 -19.45 14.51 10.86
N SER A 257 -18.44 14.36 10.00
CA SER A 257 -17.88 13.04 9.69
C SER A 257 -16.83 12.68 10.73
N GLY A 258 -16.72 11.41 11.08
CA GLY A 258 -15.65 10.94 11.96
C GLY A 258 -16.06 9.73 12.78
N LEU A 259 -15.14 9.34 13.68
CA LEU A 259 -15.35 8.25 14.62
C LEU A 259 -16.01 8.77 15.90
N TYR A 260 -17.14 8.16 16.26
CA TYR A 260 -17.92 8.53 17.43
C TYR A 260 -17.84 7.46 18.51
N LYS A 261 -17.59 7.89 19.75
CA LYS A 261 -17.74 7.02 20.92
C LYS A 261 -19.14 7.20 21.51
N LEU A 262 -19.88 6.11 21.56
CA LEU A 262 -21.26 6.08 22.03
C LEU A 262 -21.34 5.37 23.39
N ARG A 263 -22.09 5.95 24.34
CA ARG A 263 -22.45 5.30 25.59
C ARG A 263 -23.97 5.19 25.65
N LEU A 264 -24.47 3.95 25.71
CA LEU A 264 -25.89 3.66 25.81
C LEU A 264 -26.20 3.18 27.24
N GLN A 265 -27.27 3.72 27.81
CA GLN A 265 -27.80 3.28 29.09
C GLN A 265 -29.29 3.00 28.91
N ALA A 266 -29.71 1.78 29.25
CA ALA A 266 -31.10 1.38 29.30
C ALA A 266 -31.44 0.94 30.72
N SER A 267 -32.65 1.24 31.17
CA SER A 267 -33.15 0.85 32.49
C SER A 267 -34.58 0.35 32.38
N GLY A 268 -34.88 -0.76 33.04
CA GLY A 268 -36.21 -1.36 33.11
C GLY A 268 -36.63 -1.63 34.56
N VAL A 269 -37.92 -1.90 34.76
CA VAL A 269 -38.47 -2.27 36.07
C VAL A 269 -38.76 -3.78 36.08
N ARG A 270 -38.36 -4.47 37.15
CA ARG A 270 -38.65 -5.90 37.33
C ARG A 270 -40.18 -6.12 37.44
N PRO A 271 -40.77 -7.06 36.68
CA PRO A 271 -42.17 -7.41 36.82
C PRO A 271 -42.45 -8.10 38.17
N PRO A 272 -43.61 -7.87 38.82
CA PRO A 272 -43.98 -8.56 40.05
C PRO A 272 -44.01 -10.08 39.84
N GLY A 273 -43.24 -10.84 40.65
CA GLY A 273 -43.18 -12.31 40.57
C GLY A 273 -42.47 -12.89 39.33
N GLY A 274 -41.94 -12.06 38.44
CA GLY A 274 -41.27 -12.50 37.22
C GLY A 274 -39.75 -12.36 37.26
N GLN A 275 -39.06 -13.06 36.34
CA GLN A 275 -37.62 -12.90 36.15
C GLN A 275 -37.29 -11.50 35.56
N PRO A 276 -36.16 -10.89 35.94
CA PRO A 276 -35.66 -9.68 35.28
C PRO A 276 -35.46 -9.93 33.79
N ALA A 277 -35.94 -9.03 32.94
CA ALA A 277 -35.62 -9.08 31.53
C ALA A 277 -34.12 -8.80 31.32
N HIS A 278 -33.45 -9.64 30.54
CA HIS A 278 -32.09 -9.38 30.07
C HIS A 278 -32.18 -8.53 28.80
N LEU A 279 -31.56 -7.34 28.84
CA LEU A 279 -31.50 -6.46 27.69
C LEU A 279 -30.09 -6.55 27.10
N SER A 280 -30.01 -6.94 25.83
CA SER A 280 -28.78 -6.86 25.05
C SER A 280 -28.76 -5.56 24.25
N ILE A 281 -27.61 -4.89 24.25
CA ILE A 281 -27.33 -3.74 23.40
C ILE A 281 -26.25 -4.19 22.43
N GLY A 282 -26.54 -4.12 21.13
CA GLY A 282 -25.60 -4.53 20.11
C GLY A 282 -25.98 -4.01 18.73
N THR A 283 -25.07 -4.13 17.80
CA THR A 283 -25.34 -3.94 16.37
C THR A 283 -26.02 -5.19 15.84
N ARG A 284 -27.13 -5.04 15.11
CA ARG A 284 -27.67 -6.14 14.31
C ARG A 284 -26.67 -6.38 13.17
N THR A 285 -25.89 -7.44 13.28
CA THR A 285 -25.08 -7.99 12.17
C THR A 285 -25.99 -8.61 11.14
#